data_AF-A0A1C6KHG9-F1
#
_entry.id   AF-A0A1C6KHG9-F1
#
_cell.length_a   1.000
_cell.length_b   1.000
_cell.length_c   1.000
_cell.angle_alpha   90.00
_cell.angle_beta   90.00
_cell.angle_gamma   90.00
#
_symmetry.space_group_name_H-M   'P 1'
#
loop_
_entity.id
_entity.type
_entity.pdbx_description
1 polymer ?
#
loop_
_entity_poly.entity_id
_entity_poly.type
_entity_poly.pdbx_seq_one_letter_code
_entity_poly.pdbx_strand_id
1 'polypeptide(L)'
;MNHLAKVIYKQLEDLNYLDKHLLKALHNTGDTLIIQGKEYQVRIDGSEILNPNHEVDLNYQIVENENGYLLAVNDGRSLPGPIYLHFYNDQEIQLTDYNGYIYIEENDQYERMKMVNQESGEIIIDEGGSYLFSQKNMAKSTVPGVIFAGLGGVAAMLLVACLLIKKRYWFW
;
A
#
# COMPACT_ATOMS: atom_id res chain seq x y z
N MET A 1 -35.28 -10.25 1.40
CA MET A 1 -34.27 -11.05 2.12
C MET A 1 -33.12 -10.11 2.42
N ASN A 2 -32.85 -9.81 3.70
CA ASN A 2 -31.64 -9.08 4.07
C ASN A 2 -30.44 -10.01 3.85
N HIS A 3 -29.61 -9.71 2.85
CA HIS A 3 -28.31 -10.36 2.74
C HIS A 3 -27.46 -9.83 3.90
N LEU A 4 -27.07 -10.71 4.81
CA LEU A 4 -26.07 -10.36 5.83
C LEU A 4 -24.72 -10.31 5.12
N ALA A 5 -24.04 -9.16 5.21
CA ALA A 5 -22.68 -9.02 4.72
C ALA A 5 -21.77 -10.08 5.35
N LYS A 6 -20.91 -10.67 4.53
CA LYS A 6 -20.00 -11.75 4.91
C LYS A 6 -18.55 -11.29 4.77
N VAL A 7 -17.67 -11.98 5.49
CA VAL A 7 -16.23 -11.84 5.32
C VAL A 7 -15.73 -13.00 4.45
N ILE A 8 -15.03 -12.66 3.38
CA ILE A 8 -14.47 -13.59 2.40
C ILE A 8 -12.95 -13.56 2.53
N TYR A 9 -12.32 -14.72 2.66
CA TYR A 9 -10.86 -14.84 2.75
C TYR A 9 -10.29 -15.42 1.46
N LYS A 10 -9.19 -14.85 0.98
CA LYS A 10 -8.42 -15.32 -0.17
C LYS A 10 -6.92 -15.22 0.10
N GLN A 11 -6.13 -16.09 -0.52
CA GLN A 11 -4.68 -15.93 -0.56
C GLN A 11 -4.30 -15.01 -1.72
N LEU A 12 -3.24 -14.22 -1.54
CA LEU A 12 -2.75 -13.31 -2.58
C LEU A 12 -2.32 -14.08 -3.84
N GLU A 13 -1.75 -15.27 -3.70
CA GLU A 13 -1.37 -16.14 -4.83
C GLU A 13 -2.57 -16.58 -5.69
N ASP A 14 -3.76 -16.64 -5.11
CA ASP A 14 -5.00 -17.01 -5.80
C ASP A 14 -5.72 -15.80 -6.41
N LEU A 15 -5.57 -14.62 -5.79
CA LEU A 15 -6.26 -13.39 -6.18
C LEU A 15 -5.41 -12.17 -5.81
N ASN A 16 -4.61 -11.73 -6.76
CA ASN A 16 -3.76 -10.55 -6.63
C ASN A 16 -4.25 -9.35 -7.45
N TYR A 17 -5.41 -9.46 -8.08
CA TYR A 17 -5.97 -8.40 -8.89
C TYR A 17 -7.50 -8.40 -8.80
N LEU A 18 -8.08 -7.22 -8.60
CA LEU A 18 -9.51 -7.00 -8.49
C LEU A 18 -10.00 -6.24 -9.70
N ASP A 19 -10.74 -6.94 -10.54
CA ASP A 19 -11.41 -6.32 -11.67
C ASP A 19 -12.72 -5.63 -11.24
N LYS A 20 -13.28 -4.87 -12.17
CA LYS A 20 -14.58 -4.20 -11.99
C LYS A 20 -15.74 -5.16 -11.68
N HIS A 21 -15.69 -6.42 -12.10
CA HIS A 21 -16.78 -7.36 -11.87
C HIS A 21 -16.82 -7.79 -10.42
N LEU A 22 -15.65 -8.13 -9.87
CA LEU A 22 -15.48 -8.51 -8.47
C LEU A 22 -15.76 -7.32 -7.54
N LEU A 23 -15.25 -6.13 -7.89
CA LEU A 23 -15.52 -4.91 -7.13
C LEU A 23 -17.01 -4.53 -7.12
N LYS A 24 -17.71 -4.68 -8.26
CA LYS A 24 -19.18 -4.51 -8.30
C LYS A 24 -19.91 -5.53 -7.45
N ALA A 25 -19.45 -6.77 -7.44
CA ALA A 25 -20.06 -7.81 -6.61
C ALA A 25 -19.94 -7.46 -5.11
N LEU A 26 -18.73 -7.11 -4.65
CA LEU A 26 -18.49 -6.66 -3.27
C LEU A 26 -19.32 -5.42 -2.93
N HIS A 27 -19.34 -4.42 -3.81
CA HIS A 27 -20.13 -3.20 -3.61
C HIS A 27 -21.63 -3.49 -3.45
N ASN A 28 -22.17 -4.36 -4.29
CA ASN A 28 -23.60 -4.69 -4.26
C ASN A 28 -23.99 -5.55 -3.05
N THR A 29 -23.11 -6.43 -2.58
CA THR A 29 -23.40 -7.32 -1.44
C THR A 29 -23.03 -6.70 -0.09
N GLY A 30 -22.13 -5.70 -0.08
CA GLY A 30 -21.52 -5.17 1.12
C GLY A 30 -20.53 -6.14 1.78
N ASP A 31 -20.11 -7.20 1.08
CA ASP A 31 -19.19 -8.20 1.64
C ASP A 31 -17.79 -7.60 1.80
N THR A 32 -17.09 -8.03 2.85
CA THR A 32 -15.69 -7.68 3.10
C THR A 32 -14.78 -8.75 2.51
N LEU A 33 -13.82 -8.36 1.68
CA LEU A 33 -12.78 -9.24 1.17
C LEU A 33 -11.49 -9.02 1.97
N ILE A 34 -10.92 -10.09 2.51
CA ILE A 34 -9.60 -10.11 3.16
C ILE A 34 -8.67 -10.99 2.33
N ILE A 35 -7.56 -10.41 1.90
CA ILE A 35 -6.55 -11.04 1.06
C ILE A 35 -5.29 -11.18 1.88
N GLN A 36 -4.84 -12.41 2.07
CA GLN A 36 -3.68 -12.77 2.88
C GLN A 36 -2.47 -12.95 1.98
N GLY A 37 -1.50 -12.06 2.10
CA GLY A 37 -0.18 -12.21 1.50
C GLY A 37 0.79 -12.90 2.46
N LYS A 38 2.08 -12.90 2.11
CA LYS A 38 3.13 -13.41 2.99
C LYS A 38 3.52 -12.41 4.08
N GLU A 39 3.59 -11.13 3.72
CA GLU A 39 4.12 -10.05 4.58
C GLU A 39 3.02 -9.09 5.05
N TYR A 40 1.86 -9.10 4.40
CA TYR A 40 0.73 -8.23 4.68
C TYR A 40 -0.61 -8.91 4.41
N GLN A 41 -1.67 -8.35 4.96
CA GLN A 41 -3.04 -8.55 4.53
C GLN A 41 -3.65 -7.25 4.01
N VAL A 42 -4.51 -7.38 3.01
CA VAL A 42 -5.35 -6.29 2.50
C VAL A 42 -6.80 -6.62 2.80
N ARG A 43 -7.50 -5.69 3.42
CA ARG A 43 -8.96 -5.74 3.62
C ARG A 43 -9.63 -4.67 2.77
N ILE A 44 -10.70 -5.08 2.09
CA ILE A 44 -11.54 -4.22 1.27
C ILE A 44 -12.97 -4.41 1.74
N ASP A 45 -13.59 -3.34 2.20
CA ASP A 45 -14.98 -3.35 2.61
C ASP A 45 -15.87 -2.98 1.42
N GLY A 46 -16.72 -3.90 0.98
CA GLY A 46 -17.63 -3.68 -0.13
C GLY A 46 -18.55 -2.46 0.08
N SER A 47 -18.94 -2.19 1.33
CA SER A 47 -19.81 -1.04 1.66
C SER A 47 -19.11 0.32 1.53
N GLU A 48 -17.78 0.33 1.53
CA GLU A 48 -16.97 1.55 1.39
C GLU A 48 -16.42 1.74 -0.04
N ILE A 49 -16.72 0.84 -0.96
CA ILE A 49 -16.38 1.02 -2.38
C ILE A 49 -17.18 2.20 -2.95
N LEU A 50 -16.47 3.24 -3.39
CA LEU A 50 -17.03 4.46 -3.98
C LEU A 50 -17.11 4.38 -5.52
N ASN A 51 -16.11 3.76 -6.18
CA ASN A 51 -16.07 3.59 -7.62
C ASN A 51 -15.68 2.16 -8.02
N PRO A 52 -16.64 1.26 -8.22
CA PRO A 52 -16.36 -0.13 -8.58
C PRO A 52 -15.97 -0.32 -10.06
N ASN A 53 -15.79 0.77 -10.84
CA ASN A 53 -15.24 0.70 -12.20
C ASN A 53 -13.71 0.85 -12.23
N HIS A 54 -13.10 1.20 -11.10
CA HIS A 54 -11.65 1.11 -10.94
C HIS A 54 -11.22 -0.35 -10.84
N GLU A 55 -9.91 -0.57 -10.87
CA GLU A 55 -9.28 -1.88 -10.74
C GLU A 55 -8.13 -1.74 -9.73
N VAL A 56 -7.81 -2.82 -9.03
CA VAL A 56 -6.78 -2.82 -7.99
C VAL A 56 -5.80 -3.96 -8.24
N ASP A 57 -4.53 -3.62 -8.46
CA ASP A 57 -3.44 -4.57 -8.27
C ASP A 57 -3.06 -4.60 -6.79
N LEU A 58 -2.98 -5.81 -6.24
CA LEU A 58 -2.74 -6.06 -4.83
C LEU A 58 -1.33 -6.60 -4.59
N ASN A 59 -0.51 -6.80 -5.62
CA ASN A 59 0.89 -7.19 -5.50
C ASN A 59 1.74 -5.99 -5.07
N TYR A 60 1.55 -5.55 -3.85
CA TYR A 60 2.29 -4.42 -3.32
C TYR A 60 3.75 -4.81 -3.07
N GLN A 61 4.64 -3.92 -3.52
CA GLN A 61 6.07 -4.06 -3.29
C GLN A 61 6.45 -3.24 -2.07
N ILE A 62 7.08 -3.89 -1.11
CA ILE A 62 7.60 -3.26 0.10
C ILE A 62 9.13 -3.27 0.01
N VAL A 63 9.73 -2.10 0.17
CA VAL A 63 11.19 -1.94 0.09
C VAL A 63 11.67 -1.17 1.31
N GLU A 64 12.61 -1.73 2.05
CA GLU A 64 13.26 -1.04 3.16
C GLU A 64 14.39 -0.12 2.66
N ASN A 65 14.48 1.08 3.21
CA ASN A 65 15.57 2.02 2.99
C ASN A 65 16.01 2.74 4.29
N GLU A 66 16.96 3.67 4.19
CA GLU A 66 17.50 4.42 5.35
C GLU A 66 16.48 5.31 6.09
N ASN A 67 15.35 5.59 5.45
CA ASN A 67 14.27 6.41 5.97
C ASN A 67 13.06 5.57 6.41
N GLY A 68 13.02 4.27 6.15
CA GLY A 68 11.96 3.36 6.56
C GLY A 68 11.47 2.49 5.42
N TYR A 69 10.18 2.15 5.42
CA TYR A 69 9.58 1.23 4.45
C TYR A 69 8.82 1.99 3.38
N LEU A 70 9.18 1.74 2.13
CA LEU A 70 8.50 2.23 0.96
C LEU A 70 7.47 1.21 0.48
N LEU A 71 6.28 1.70 0.10
CA LEU A 71 5.18 0.91 -0.40
C LEU A 71 4.61 1.58 -1.65
N ALA A 72 4.56 0.85 -2.77
CA ALA A 72 3.85 1.30 -3.97
C ALA A 72 2.46 0.67 -4.01
N VAL A 73 1.42 1.51 -4.07
CA VAL A 73 0.02 1.09 -4.08
C VAL A 73 -0.61 1.36 -5.43
N ASN A 74 -1.12 0.29 -6.04
CA ASN A 74 -1.87 0.29 -7.30
C ASN A 74 -1.19 1.07 -8.45
N ASP A 75 0.14 1.13 -8.46
CA ASP A 75 0.95 1.90 -9.41
C ASP A 75 0.50 3.38 -9.56
N GLY A 76 0.00 4.00 -8.49
CA GLY A 76 -0.49 5.39 -8.53
C GLY A 76 -1.89 5.55 -9.14
N ARG A 77 -2.51 4.47 -9.63
CA ARG A 77 -3.88 4.53 -10.17
C ARG A 77 -4.89 4.64 -9.04
N SER A 78 -5.96 5.39 -9.30
CA SER A 78 -7.04 5.59 -8.33
C SER A 78 -7.59 4.26 -7.79
N LEU A 79 -7.76 4.20 -6.46
CA LEU A 79 -8.40 3.08 -5.79
C LEU A 79 -9.93 3.18 -5.92
N PRO A 80 -10.66 2.06 -5.78
CA PRO A 80 -12.13 2.04 -5.82
C PRO A 80 -12.77 2.62 -4.56
N GLY A 81 -11.98 2.88 -3.52
CA GLY A 81 -12.37 3.29 -2.18
C GLY A 81 -11.20 3.04 -1.22
N PRO A 82 -11.38 3.24 0.09
CA PRO A 82 -10.35 2.92 1.07
C PRO A 82 -10.02 1.42 1.05
N ILE A 83 -8.74 1.11 1.15
CA ILE A 83 -8.21 -0.22 1.43
C ILE A 83 -7.51 -0.18 2.78
N TYR A 84 -7.53 -1.31 3.48
CA TYR A 84 -6.94 -1.45 4.80
C TYR A 84 -5.79 -2.43 4.73
N LEU A 85 -4.58 -1.94 4.99
CA LEU A 85 -3.37 -2.74 4.98
C LEU A 85 -2.94 -3.04 6.41
N HIS A 86 -2.54 -4.27 6.66
CA HIS A 86 -1.95 -4.68 7.93
C HIS A 86 -0.75 -5.58 7.66
N PHE A 87 0.42 -5.26 8.23
CA PHE A 87 1.62 -6.07 8.09
C PHE A 87 1.65 -7.18 9.15
N TYR A 88 2.10 -8.38 8.76
CA TYR A 88 2.31 -9.46 9.72
C TYR A 88 3.55 -9.19 10.56
N ASN A 89 3.46 -9.48 11.87
CA ASN A 89 4.38 -9.04 12.92
C ASN A 89 5.77 -9.72 12.92
N ASP A 90 6.22 -10.25 11.80
CA ASP A 90 7.50 -10.96 11.70
C ASP A 90 8.65 -10.03 11.25
N GLN A 91 8.35 -8.77 10.90
CA GLN A 91 9.29 -7.78 10.33
C GLN A 91 9.61 -6.56 11.23
N GLU A 92 9.39 -6.60 12.56
CA GLU A 92 9.59 -5.41 13.45
C GLU A 92 8.73 -4.17 13.11
N ILE A 93 7.82 -4.23 12.13
CA ILE A 93 6.95 -3.09 11.77
C ILE A 93 5.74 -3.05 12.70
N GLN A 94 5.95 -2.67 13.96
CA GLN A 94 4.87 -2.12 14.77
C GLN A 94 4.58 -0.71 14.26
N LEU A 95 3.69 -0.60 13.27
CA LEU A 95 3.32 0.68 12.63
C LEU A 95 2.82 1.74 13.62
N THR A 96 2.47 1.35 14.84
CA THR A 96 2.18 2.26 15.94
C THR A 96 3.33 3.23 16.25
N ASP A 97 4.58 2.83 15.97
CA ASP A 97 5.78 3.65 16.17
C ASP A 97 6.23 4.42 14.91
N TYR A 98 5.56 4.19 13.77
CA TYR A 98 5.89 4.78 12.49
C TYR A 98 4.87 5.84 12.08
N ASN A 99 5.36 6.94 11.51
CA ASN A 99 4.52 7.92 10.84
C ASN A 99 4.36 7.50 9.37
N GLY A 100 3.13 7.49 8.86
CA GLY A 100 2.85 7.31 7.44
C GLY A 100 2.96 8.62 6.68
N TYR A 101 3.56 8.57 5.49
CA TYR A 101 3.69 9.68 4.56
C TYR A 101 3.33 9.24 3.15
N ILE A 102 2.70 10.12 2.38
CA ILE A 102 2.56 9.99 0.93
C ILE A 102 3.58 10.89 0.25
N TYR A 103 4.18 10.37 -0.80
CA TYR A 103 5.04 11.15 -1.66
C TYR A 103 4.21 11.86 -2.74
N ILE A 104 4.33 13.18 -2.80
CA ILE A 104 3.69 14.04 -3.80
C ILE A 104 4.74 14.42 -4.85
N GLU A 105 4.61 13.83 -6.04
CA GLU A 105 5.59 14.00 -7.13
C GLU A 105 5.67 15.45 -7.62
N GLU A 106 4.56 16.18 -7.68
CA GLU A 106 4.50 17.55 -8.22
C GLU A 106 5.44 18.52 -7.49
N ASN A 107 5.66 18.31 -6.19
CA ASN A 107 6.43 19.20 -5.34
C ASN A 107 7.65 18.53 -4.69
N ASP A 108 7.96 17.27 -5.04
CA ASP A 108 9.03 16.44 -4.46
C ASP A 108 9.03 16.47 -2.91
N GLN A 109 7.85 16.22 -2.33
CA GLN A 109 7.63 16.35 -0.88
C GLN A 109 6.84 15.18 -0.31
N TYR A 110 7.13 14.87 0.96
CA TYR A 110 6.36 13.94 1.76
C TYR A 110 5.32 14.67 2.60
N GLU A 111 4.05 14.34 2.39
CA GLU A 111 2.95 14.82 3.24
C GLU A 111 2.59 13.75 4.27
N ARG A 112 2.47 14.17 5.54
CA ARG A 112 2.11 13.26 6.64
C ARG A 112 0.66 12.83 6.49
N MET A 113 0.43 11.53 6.49
CA MET A 113 -0.89 10.95 6.43
C MET A 113 -1.47 10.76 7.84
N LYS A 114 -2.77 11.00 7.99
CA LYS A 114 -3.53 10.65 9.21
C LYS A 114 -4.11 9.24 9.07
N MET A 115 -3.27 8.21 9.01
CA MET A 115 -3.74 6.92 8.49
C MET A 115 -3.42 5.67 9.30
N VAL A 116 -2.83 5.79 10.50
CA VAL A 116 -2.74 4.66 11.41
C VAL A 116 -3.92 4.71 12.37
N ASN A 117 -4.86 3.78 12.24
CA ASN A 117 -5.75 3.51 13.35
C ASN A 117 -4.90 2.87 14.46
N GLN A 118 -4.55 3.66 15.47
CA GLN A 118 -3.66 3.23 16.55
C GLN A 118 -4.24 2.08 17.38
N GLU A 119 -5.56 1.85 17.33
CA GLU A 119 -6.21 0.74 18.03
C GLU A 119 -6.13 -0.58 17.25
N SER A 120 -6.28 -0.55 15.92
CA SER A 120 -6.25 -1.76 15.09
C SER A 120 -4.89 -2.04 14.44
N GLY A 121 -3.99 -1.06 14.38
CA GLY A 121 -2.74 -1.15 13.64
C GLY A 121 -2.93 -1.27 12.12
N GLU A 122 -4.14 -1.01 11.61
CA GLU A 122 -4.42 -0.96 10.18
C GLU A 122 -4.02 0.41 9.61
N ILE A 123 -3.40 0.36 8.43
CA ILE A 123 -3.16 1.53 7.59
C ILE A 123 -4.33 1.65 6.64
N ILE A 124 -5.00 2.79 6.67
CA ILE A 124 -6.02 3.13 5.68
C ILE A 124 -5.30 3.76 4.48
N ILE A 125 -5.63 3.37 3.27
CA ILE A 125 -5.10 3.95 2.04
C ILE A 125 -6.28 4.21 1.09
N ASP A 126 -6.52 5.45 0.73
CA ASP A 126 -7.67 5.90 -0.08
C ASP A 126 -7.26 6.31 -1.51
N GLU A 127 -5.98 6.58 -1.72
CA GLU A 127 -5.41 6.93 -3.02
C GLU A 127 -4.35 5.91 -3.47
N GLY A 128 -4.13 5.79 -4.78
CA GLY A 128 -2.98 5.05 -5.29
C GLY A 128 -1.75 5.95 -5.24
N GLY A 129 -0.57 5.41 -4.97
CA GLY A 129 0.63 6.23 -4.88
C GLY A 129 1.83 5.54 -4.26
N SER A 130 2.85 6.35 -3.96
CA SER A 130 4.06 5.93 -3.25
C SER A 130 4.00 6.39 -1.79
N TYR A 131 4.12 5.44 -0.88
CA TYR A 131 3.98 5.63 0.56
C TYR A 131 5.31 5.35 1.26
N LEU A 132 5.60 6.11 2.32
CA LEU A 132 6.74 5.90 3.20
C LEU A 132 6.25 5.78 4.64
N PHE A 133 6.61 4.68 5.30
CA PHE A 133 6.43 4.50 6.74
C PHE A 133 7.77 4.75 7.42
N SER A 134 7.86 5.80 8.25
CA SER A 134 9.11 6.23 8.90
C SER A 134 8.95 6.56 10.37
N GLN A 135 9.88 6.11 11.21
CA GLN A 135 10.02 6.59 12.59
C GLN A 135 10.55 8.04 12.64
N LYS A 136 11.23 8.50 11.58
CA LYS A 136 11.74 9.87 11.48
C LYS A 136 10.62 10.84 11.11
N ASN A 137 10.76 12.10 11.49
CA ASN A 137 9.84 13.14 11.05
C ASN A 137 10.21 13.61 9.63
N MET A 138 9.48 13.12 8.63
CA MET A 138 9.76 13.40 7.21
C MET A 138 9.00 14.64 6.68
N ALA A 139 8.11 15.25 7.47
CA ALA A 139 7.27 16.38 7.05
C ALA A 139 8.04 17.67 6.68
N LYS A 140 9.37 17.71 6.92
CA LYS A 140 10.25 18.83 6.56
C LYS A 140 11.41 18.41 5.64
N SER A 141 11.37 17.19 5.12
CA SER A 141 12.47 16.60 4.38
C SER A 141 12.22 16.73 2.88
N THR A 142 13.12 17.40 2.17
CA THR A 142 13.24 17.38 0.70
C THR A 142 14.28 16.34 0.33
N VAL A 143 14.04 15.08 0.69
CA VAL A 143 14.88 13.98 0.21
C VAL A 143 14.24 13.55 -1.10
N PRO A 144 15.00 13.51 -2.23
CA PRO A 144 14.45 13.02 -3.48
C PRO A 144 13.91 11.62 -3.23
N GLY A 145 12.58 11.48 -3.34
CA GLY A 145 11.92 10.21 -3.10
C GLY A 145 12.51 9.16 -4.04
N VAL A 146 12.63 7.91 -3.59
CA VAL A 146 12.78 6.81 -4.53
C VAL A 146 11.45 6.71 -5.26
N ILE A 147 11.37 7.37 -6.42
CA ILE A 147 10.15 7.46 -7.21
C ILE A 147 9.84 6.05 -7.73
N PHE A 148 8.76 5.44 -7.25
CA PHE A 148 8.11 4.34 -7.97
C PHE A 148 7.31 4.98 -9.10
N ALA A 149 8.02 5.59 -10.06
CA ALA A 149 7.39 6.22 -11.20
C ALA A 149 6.67 5.11 -11.97
N GLY A 150 5.36 5.25 -12.11
CA GLY A 150 4.45 4.23 -12.62
C GLY A 150 4.90 3.70 -13.99
N LEU A 151 5.62 2.58 -13.98
CA LEU A 151 5.91 1.69 -15.10
C LEU A 151 6.18 0.33 -14.44
N GLY A 152 5.12 -0.47 -14.32
CA GLY A 152 4.96 -1.58 -13.39
C GLY A 152 6.22 -2.39 -13.09
N GLY A 153 6.46 -2.63 -11.79
CA GLY A 153 7.45 -3.54 -11.19
C GLY A 153 8.93 -3.41 -11.58
N VAL A 154 9.26 -3.27 -12.85
CA VAL A 154 10.60 -3.30 -13.43
C VAL A 154 11.36 -2.00 -13.18
N ALA A 155 10.72 -0.84 -13.25
CA ALA A 155 11.37 0.44 -12.96
C ALA A 155 11.76 0.55 -11.47
N ALA A 156 10.89 0.06 -10.58
CA ALA A 156 11.14 -0.06 -9.15
C ALA A 156 12.32 -1.01 -8.87
N MET A 157 12.32 -2.21 -9.47
CA MET A 157 13.44 -3.17 -9.35
C MET A 157 14.78 -2.60 -9.83
N LEU A 158 14.78 -1.82 -10.92
CA LEU A 158 16.00 -1.18 -11.44
C LEU A 158 16.54 -0.10 -10.48
N LEU A 159 15.67 0.67 -9.83
CA LEU A 159 16.07 1.64 -8.80
C LEU A 159 16.62 0.96 -7.55
N VAL A 160 15.94 -0.09 -7.04
CA VAL A 160 16.45 -0.88 -5.90
C VAL A 160 17.79 -1.53 -6.23
N ALA A 161 17.93 -2.12 -7.43
CA ALA A 161 19.20 -2.67 -7.90
C ALA A 161 20.30 -1.60 -7.94
N CYS A 162 20.02 -0.42 -8.48
CA CYS A 162 20.97 0.70 -8.48
C CYS A 162 21.38 1.13 -7.06
N LEU A 163 20.46 1.18 -6.10
CA LEU A 163 20.75 1.54 -4.72
C LEU A 163 21.61 0.47 -3.99
N LEU A 164 21.30 -0.82 -4.19
CA LEU A 164 22.09 -1.92 -3.64
C LEU A 164 23.50 -1.98 -4.24
N ILE A 165 23.61 -1.76 -5.55
CA ILE A 165 24.88 -1.66 -6.28
C ILE A 165 25.72 -0.51 -5.71
N LYS A 166 25.13 0.68 -5.52
CA LYS A 166 25.84 1.85 -4.99
C LYS A 166 26.35 1.61 -3.55
N LYS A 167 25.61 0.91 -2.70
CA LYS A 167 26.09 0.50 -1.36
C LYS A 167 27.29 -0.46 -1.42
N ARG A 168 27.37 -1.33 -2.44
CA ARG A 168 28.49 -2.28 -2.60
C ARG A 168 29.80 -1.61 -3.03
N TYR A 169 29.74 -0.52 -3.80
CA TYR A 169 30.94 0.20 -4.28
C TYR A 169 31.50 1.25 -3.32
N TRP A 170 30.83 1.52 -2.18
CA TRP A 170 31.37 2.40 -1.13
C TRP A 170 32.31 1.69 -0.14
N PHE A 171 32.40 0.36 -0.23
CA PHE A 171 33.31 -0.45 0.58
C PHE A 171 34.64 -0.79 -0.14
N TRP A 172 35.03 0.00 -1.14
CA TRP A 172 36.36 -0.08 -1.77
C TRP A 172 37.00 1.30 -1.89
#